data_AF-A0A5C3LHD4-F1
#
_entry.id   AF-A0A5C3LHD4-F1
#
_cell.length_a   1.000
_cell.length_b   1.000
_cell.length_c   1.000
_cell.angle_alpha   90.00
_cell.angle_beta   90.00
_cell.angle_gamma   90.00
#
_symmetry.space_group_name_H-M   'P 1'
#
loop_
_entity.id
_entity.type
_entity.pdbx_description
1 polymer ?
#
loop_
_entity_poly.entity_id
_entity_poly.type
_entity_poly.pdbx_seq_one_letter_code
_entity_poly.pdbx_strand_id
1 'polypeptide(L)'
;RGEYRVIRIIRAYFSAICLIGIILFAFFEMIINPIRESQLVPTKEYHSKYSEFGSKSSAPVWGIVAYMGANNILPDAPGKLEDAVTVTPLWDESFENPPPCQTLLGYKYSGQYYNDNNRFNPSIRAITIFCPSAKLLVSVNFSMLGIPDNDRIGNTQKSTVLIAVGLTNDTRDVIRDTLPTPLSPGLHVLGAVRQRIRQRLNSGSLSFLGLFTSSRTFVVGDIVSLTPDPSTSAIIPRGPGMASLRIHVLFESTDWTISQEYREKTVWSGFATLGGFWTSISSGFAFLFGATLLLVTFGKGGNRI
;
A
#
# COMPACT_ATOMS: atom_id res chain seq x y z
N ARG A 1 49.26 4.64 -47.40
CA ARG A 1 48.93 6.05 -47.07
C ARG A 1 48.52 6.09 -45.60
N GLY A 2 49.38 6.60 -44.73
CA GLY A 2 49.20 6.55 -43.28
C GLY A 2 48.24 7.64 -42.80
N GLU A 3 47.18 7.25 -42.11
CA GLU A 3 46.34 8.17 -41.34
C GLU A 3 47.20 8.86 -40.26
N TYR A 4 47.06 10.18 -40.12
CA TYR A 4 47.86 10.96 -39.17
C TYR A 4 47.57 10.51 -37.73
N ARG A 5 48.61 10.28 -36.93
CA ARG A 5 48.52 9.70 -35.57
C ARG A 5 47.53 10.44 -34.66
N VAL A 6 47.42 11.76 -34.82
CA VAL A 6 46.49 12.61 -34.06
C VAL A 6 45.02 12.28 -34.38
N ILE A 7 44.68 12.07 -35.65
CA ILE A 7 43.30 11.73 -36.05
C ILE A 7 42.88 10.40 -35.42
N ARG A 8 43.79 9.42 -35.37
CA ARG A 8 43.54 8.13 -34.72
C ARG A 8 43.28 8.28 -33.23
N ILE A 9 44.05 9.12 -32.53
CA ILE A 9 43.88 9.37 -31.09
C ILE A 9 42.54 10.07 -30.81
N ILE A 10 42.20 11.11 -31.58
CA ILE A 10 40.94 11.84 -31.42
C ILE A 10 39.75 10.91 -31.63
N ARG A 11 39.79 10.06 -32.67
CA ARG A 11 38.72 9.10 -32.96
C ARG A 11 38.57 8.07 -31.84
N ALA A 12 39.68 7.55 -31.32
CA ALA A 12 39.67 6.61 -30.21
C ALA A 12 39.07 7.25 -28.94
N TYR A 13 39.45 8.50 -28.64
CA TYR A 13 38.94 9.25 -27.50
C TYR A 13 37.43 9.54 -27.61
N PHE A 14 36.97 10.01 -28.76
CA PHE A 14 35.55 10.26 -29.00
C PHE A 14 34.73 8.96 -28.90
N SER A 15 35.23 7.87 -29.51
CA SER A 15 34.60 6.55 -29.40
C SER A 15 34.51 6.08 -27.95
N ALA A 16 35.55 6.30 -27.14
CA ALA A 16 35.54 5.94 -25.73
C ALA A 16 34.50 6.74 -24.93
N ILE A 17 34.41 8.06 -25.16
CA ILE A 17 33.39 8.91 -24.51
C ILE A 17 31.98 8.45 -24.88
N CYS A 18 31.70 8.23 -26.18
CA CYS A 18 30.39 7.76 -26.62
C CYS A 18 30.04 6.41 -25.98
N LEU A 19 31.01 5.48 -25.91
CA LEU A 19 30.81 4.17 -25.29
C LEU A 19 30.54 4.31 -23.78
N ILE A 20 31.28 5.14 -23.06
CA ILE A 20 31.03 5.42 -21.65
C ILE A 20 29.63 6.03 -21.46
N GLY A 21 29.24 6.98 -22.31
CA GLY A 21 27.90 7.59 -22.27
C GLY A 21 26.78 6.57 -22.46
N ILE A 22 26.92 5.66 -23.42
CA ILE A 22 25.96 4.57 -23.66
C ILE A 22 25.91 3.61 -22.47
N ILE A 23 27.07 3.23 -21.90
CA ILE A 23 27.12 2.36 -20.71
C ILE A 23 26.44 3.03 -19.51
N LEU A 24 26.71 4.31 -19.25
CA LEU A 24 26.09 5.05 -18.15
C LEU A 24 24.59 5.18 -18.35
N PHE A 25 24.15 5.48 -19.57
CA PHE A 25 22.72 5.54 -19.90
C PHE A 25 22.05 4.18 -19.70
N ALA A 26 22.66 3.09 -20.18
CA ALA A 26 22.14 1.73 -19.98
C ALA A 26 22.10 1.34 -18.49
N PHE A 27 23.14 1.68 -17.73
CA PHE A 27 23.18 1.47 -16.28
C PHE A 27 22.05 2.22 -15.58
N PHE A 28 21.81 3.47 -15.97
CA PHE A 28 20.75 4.28 -15.38
C PHE A 28 19.35 3.71 -15.69
N GLU A 29 19.08 3.36 -16.94
CA GLU A 29 17.77 2.82 -17.36
C GLU A 29 17.51 1.39 -16.87
N MET A 30 18.53 0.53 -16.80
CA MET A 30 18.33 -0.87 -16.39
C MET A 30 18.44 -1.08 -14.87
N ILE A 31 19.23 -0.27 -14.15
CA ILE A 31 19.51 -0.50 -12.73
C ILE A 31 18.90 0.60 -11.88
N ILE A 32 19.25 1.85 -12.13
CA ILE A 32 18.84 2.96 -11.25
C ILE A 32 17.34 3.23 -11.33
N ASN A 33 16.76 3.30 -12.53
CA ASN A 33 15.34 3.60 -12.70
C ASN A 33 14.42 2.51 -12.09
N PRO A 34 14.62 1.21 -12.35
CA PRO A 34 13.81 0.17 -11.70
C PRO A 34 13.98 0.13 -10.18
N ILE A 35 15.18 0.40 -9.65
CA ILE A 35 15.40 0.46 -8.20
C ILE A 35 14.66 1.66 -7.59
N ARG A 36 14.69 2.83 -8.23
CA ARG A 36 13.94 4.01 -7.75
C ARG A 36 12.44 3.74 -7.71
N GLU A 37 11.90 3.09 -8.73
CA GLU A 37 10.48 2.73 -8.77
C GLU A 37 10.10 1.59 -7.81
N SER A 38 11.07 0.79 -7.36
CA SER A 38 10.82 -0.18 -6.30
C SER A 38 10.46 0.48 -4.95
N GLN A 39 10.89 1.73 -4.73
CA GLN A 39 10.60 2.50 -3.51
C GLN A 39 9.30 3.31 -3.61
N LEU A 40 8.93 3.74 -4.83
CA LEU A 40 7.73 4.51 -5.11
C LEU A 40 6.88 3.72 -6.09
N VAL A 41 5.87 3.00 -5.58
CA VAL A 41 4.96 2.22 -6.43
C VAL A 41 3.87 3.16 -6.96
N PRO A 42 3.87 3.51 -8.25
CA PRO A 42 2.82 4.34 -8.79
C PRO A 42 1.49 3.58 -8.79
N THR A 43 0.40 4.33 -8.58
CA THR A 43 -0.97 3.81 -8.64
C THR A 43 -1.67 4.41 -9.84
N LYS A 44 -2.26 3.58 -10.69
CA LYS A 44 -3.17 4.00 -11.76
C LYS A 44 -4.60 3.74 -11.30
N GLU A 45 -5.48 4.67 -11.62
CA GLU A 45 -6.90 4.57 -11.33
C GLU A 45 -7.65 4.34 -12.65
N TYR A 46 -8.48 3.30 -12.66
CA TYR A 46 -9.32 2.93 -13.79
C TYR A 46 -10.78 2.98 -13.36
N HIS A 47 -11.65 3.35 -14.30
CA HIS A 47 -13.09 3.29 -14.12
C HIS A 47 -13.68 2.23 -15.04
N SER A 48 -14.47 1.31 -14.48
CA SER A 48 -15.11 0.24 -15.25
C SER A 48 -16.59 0.14 -14.92
N LYS A 49 -17.44 0.11 -15.95
CA LYS A 49 -18.88 -0.16 -15.82
C LYS A 49 -19.17 -1.56 -15.30
N TYR A 50 -18.26 -2.50 -15.55
CA TYR A 50 -18.45 -3.90 -15.19
C TYR A 50 -17.66 -4.22 -13.93
N SER A 51 -18.38 -4.79 -12.97
CA SER A 51 -17.79 -5.38 -11.77
C SER A 51 -16.93 -6.57 -12.18
N GLU A 52 -15.61 -6.42 -12.14
CA GLU A 52 -14.66 -7.53 -12.33
C GLU A 52 -14.55 -8.44 -11.09
N PHE A 53 -15.57 -8.50 -10.23
CA PHE A 53 -15.61 -9.45 -9.10
C PHE A 53 -15.63 -10.94 -9.52
N GLY A 54 -15.39 -11.24 -10.79
CA GLY A 54 -15.33 -12.57 -11.37
C GLY A 54 -14.15 -13.42 -10.85
N SER A 55 -14.50 -14.49 -10.14
CA SER A 55 -13.73 -15.71 -9.83
C SER A 55 -12.49 -15.62 -8.92
N LYS A 56 -11.78 -14.48 -8.84
CA LYS A 56 -10.51 -14.38 -8.08
C LYS A 56 -10.51 -13.44 -6.89
N SER A 57 -11.56 -12.63 -6.73
CA SER A 57 -11.68 -11.73 -5.58
C SER A 57 -12.28 -12.47 -4.39
N SER A 58 -11.66 -12.37 -3.22
CA SER A 58 -12.29 -12.80 -1.97
C SER A 58 -13.53 -11.95 -1.72
N ALA A 59 -14.59 -12.57 -1.18
CA ALA A 59 -15.76 -11.81 -0.74
C ALA A 59 -15.33 -10.66 0.20
N PRO A 60 -15.92 -9.46 0.06
CA PRO A 60 -15.58 -8.35 0.92
C PRO A 60 -15.96 -8.70 2.36
N VAL A 61 -14.98 -8.63 3.27
CA VAL A 61 -15.19 -8.81 4.70
C VAL A 61 -14.85 -7.49 5.37
N TRP A 62 -15.73 -6.96 6.20
CA TRP A 62 -15.41 -5.74 6.94
C TRP A 62 -14.24 -5.99 7.86
N GLY A 63 -13.13 -5.30 7.64
CA GLY A 63 -12.01 -5.25 8.57
C GLY A 63 -12.05 -3.90 9.28
N ILE A 64 -12.46 -3.89 10.54
CA ILE A 64 -12.45 -2.67 11.37
C ILE A 64 -11.19 -2.68 12.22
N VAL A 65 -10.39 -1.62 12.10
CA VAL A 65 -9.17 -1.43 12.87
C VAL A 65 -9.28 -0.18 13.71
N ALA A 66 -9.42 -0.36 15.02
CA ALA A 66 -9.45 0.75 15.98
C ALA A 66 -8.08 0.94 16.62
N TYR A 67 -7.56 2.16 16.64
CA TYR A 67 -6.28 2.46 17.26
C TYR A 67 -6.17 3.86 17.86
N MET A 68 -5.19 4.02 18.74
CA MET A 68 -4.88 5.28 19.42
C MET A 68 -3.40 5.64 19.25
N GLY A 69 -3.08 6.94 19.29
CA GLY A 69 -1.70 7.41 19.22
C GLY A 69 -0.86 6.95 20.42
N ALA A 70 0.39 6.56 20.18
CA ALA A 70 1.29 6.02 21.22
C ALA A 70 1.67 7.01 22.33
N ASN A 71 1.47 8.32 22.10
CA ASN A 71 1.67 9.35 23.13
C ASN A 71 0.60 9.30 24.25
N ASN A 72 -0.37 8.38 24.14
CA ASN A 72 -1.38 8.13 25.15
C ASN A 72 -0.76 7.21 26.21
N ILE A 73 -0.13 7.84 27.20
CA ILE A 73 0.56 7.23 28.35
C ILE A 73 -0.47 6.58 29.29
N LEU A 74 -1.18 5.56 28.82
CA LEU A 74 -1.94 4.67 29.68
C LEU A 74 -1.17 3.33 29.74
N PRO A 75 -0.41 3.09 30.83
CA PRO A 75 0.42 1.89 30.98
C PRO A 75 -0.40 0.59 30.82
N ASP A 76 -1.70 0.61 31.16
CA ASP A 76 -2.61 -0.54 31.08
C ASP A 76 -3.61 -0.50 29.91
N ALA A 77 -3.39 0.35 28.88
CA ALA A 77 -4.36 0.48 27.80
C ALA A 77 -4.57 -0.72 26.83
N PRO A 78 -3.79 -1.84 26.77
CA PRO A 78 -4.04 -2.84 25.73
C PRO A 78 -5.40 -3.52 25.90
N GLY A 79 -5.71 -4.01 27.09
CA GLY A 79 -7.03 -4.59 27.39
C GLY A 79 -8.13 -3.55 27.33
N LYS A 80 -7.86 -2.34 27.84
CA LYS A 80 -8.86 -1.27 27.90
C LYS A 80 -9.36 -0.83 26.54
N LEU A 81 -8.53 -0.82 25.49
CA LEU A 81 -9.00 -0.46 24.14
C LEU A 81 -9.91 -1.53 23.56
N GLU A 82 -9.61 -2.80 23.83
CA GLU A 82 -10.44 -3.92 23.38
C GLU A 82 -11.79 -3.92 24.08
N ASP A 83 -11.79 -3.72 25.39
CA ASP A 83 -13.01 -3.61 26.18
C ASP A 83 -13.84 -2.36 25.80
N ALA A 84 -13.16 -1.27 25.41
CA ALA A 84 -13.81 -0.01 25.06
C ALA A 84 -14.45 -0.02 23.66
N VAL A 85 -13.95 -0.80 22.72
CA VAL A 85 -14.41 -0.78 21.32
C VAL A 85 -15.34 -1.97 21.07
N THR A 86 -16.62 -1.67 20.84
CA THR A 86 -17.60 -2.69 20.47
C THR A 86 -18.03 -2.50 19.02
N VAL A 87 -18.04 -3.57 18.24
CA VAL A 87 -18.58 -3.56 16.87
C VAL A 87 -19.82 -4.43 16.84
N THR A 88 -20.97 -3.80 16.64
CA THR A 88 -22.27 -4.47 16.57
C THR A 88 -22.72 -4.53 15.12
N PRO A 89 -22.92 -5.72 14.53
CA PRO A 89 -23.48 -5.81 13.19
C PRO A 89 -24.96 -5.44 13.22
N LEU A 90 -25.38 -4.60 12.30
CA LEU A 90 -26.78 -4.18 12.16
C LEU A 90 -27.42 -5.03 11.06
N TRP A 91 -28.03 -6.14 11.46
CA TRP A 91 -28.74 -7.03 10.56
C TRP A 91 -30.15 -6.52 10.29
N ASP A 92 -30.68 -6.91 9.12
CA ASP A 92 -32.10 -6.78 8.86
C ASP A 92 -32.84 -7.88 9.64
N GLU A 93 -34.08 -7.59 10.07
CA GLU A 93 -34.91 -8.51 10.88
C GLU A 93 -35.22 -9.83 10.14
N SER A 94 -34.98 -9.85 8.83
CA SER A 94 -35.13 -11.01 7.95
C SER A 94 -34.11 -12.14 8.19
N PHE A 95 -33.03 -11.91 8.94
CA PHE A 95 -32.02 -12.94 9.22
C PHE A 95 -32.28 -13.64 10.56
N GLU A 96 -32.75 -14.90 10.51
CA GLU A 96 -33.10 -15.70 11.69
C GLU A 96 -31.87 -16.11 12.53
N ASN A 97 -30.69 -16.24 11.92
CA ASN A 97 -29.44 -16.58 12.60
C ASN A 97 -28.24 -15.86 11.96
N PRO A 98 -28.07 -14.55 12.21
CA PRO A 98 -26.99 -13.82 11.60
C PRO A 98 -25.63 -14.25 12.18
N PRO A 99 -24.61 -14.46 11.34
CA PRO A 99 -23.28 -14.82 11.82
C PRO A 99 -22.68 -13.70 12.71
N PRO A 100 -22.08 -14.05 13.86
CA PRO A 100 -21.47 -13.06 14.74
C PRO A 100 -20.21 -12.46 14.11
N CYS A 101 -19.87 -11.24 14.52
CA CYS A 101 -18.56 -10.68 14.21
C CYS A 101 -17.47 -11.47 14.94
N GLN A 102 -16.35 -11.71 14.28
CA GLN A 102 -15.19 -12.37 14.86
C GLN A 102 -14.14 -11.31 15.23
N THR A 103 -13.87 -11.16 16.51
CA THR A 103 -12.75 -10.34 16.99
C THR A 103 -11.48 -11.18 16.89
N LEU A 104 -10.50 -10.73 16.10
CA LEU A 104 -9.16 -11.29 16.17
C LEU A 104 -8.35 -10.53 17.22
N LEU A 105 -8.07 -11.24 18.31
CA LEU A 105 -7.21 -10.77 19.39
C LEU A 105 -5.81 -10.44 18.86
N GLY A 106 -5.49 -9.15 18.89
CA GLY A 106 -4.14 -8.62 19.01
C GLY A 106 -3.11 -9.07 17.97
N TYR A 107 -3.30 -8.69 16.71
CA TYR A 107 -2.10 -8.36 15.94
C TYR A 107 -1.49 -7.10 16.57
N LYS A 108 -0.48 -7.28 17.42
CA LYS A 108 0.47 -6.20 17.69
C LYS A 108 1.08 -5.86 16.34
N TYR A 109 0.57 -4.82 15.70
CA TYR A 109 1.29 -4.17 14.62
C TYR A 109 2.47 -3.47 15.28
N SER A 110 3.50 -4.25 15.65
CA SER A 110 4.85 -3.73 15.68
C SER A 110 5.18 -3.50 14.23
N GLY A 111 4.73 -2.36 13.72
CA GLY A 111 5.29 -1.83 12.52
C GLY A 111 6.77 -1.67 12.84
N GLN A 112 7.59 -2.66 12.47
CA GLN A 112 8.89 -2.36 11.93
C GLN A 112 8.62 -1.57 10.65
N TYR A 113 8.17 -0.33 10.80
CA TYR A 113 8.51 0.70 9.84
C TYR A 113 10.02 0.79 9.97
N TYR A 114 10.69 -0.02 9.14
CA TYR A 114 12.13 -0.12 9.04
C TYR A 114 12.61 1.20 8.45
N ASN A 115 12.72 2.21 9.29
CA ASN A 115 13.43 3.43 9.00
C ASN A 115 14.58 3.43 10.00
N ASP A 116 15.76 3.02 9.52
CA ASP A 116 16.99 2.82 10.28
C ASP A 116 17.44 4.04 11.11
N ASN A 117 16.77 5.20 11.06
CA ASN A 117 17.18 6.39 11.80
C ASN A 117 16.06 7.31 12.32
N ASN A 118 14.76 6.98 12.17
CA ASN A 118 13.68 7.88 12.63
C ASN A 118 12.76 7.22 13.67
N ARG A 119 12.88 7.70 14.91
CA ARG A 119 12.26 7.21 16.17
C ARG A 119 10.73 7.40 16.26
N PHE A 120 9.99 7.28 15.18
CA PHE A 120 8.54 7.16 15.26
C PHE A 120 8.16 5.69 15.08
N ASN A 121 8.33 4.94 16.16
CA ASN A 121 7.64 3.66 16.32
C ASN A 121 6.46 3.87 17.27
N PRO A 122 5.34 4.49 16.84
CA PRO A 122 4.15 4.42 17.65
C PRO A 122 3.74 2.96 17.70
N SER A 123 3.73 2.38 18.89
CA SER A 123 3.09 1.10 19.13
C SER A 123 1.60 1.27 18.85
N ILE A 124 1.19 1.13 17.59
CA ILE A 124 -0.21 1.20 17.19
C ILE A 124 -0.89 -0.03 17.79
N ARG A 125 -1.76 0.21 18.76
CA ARG A 125 -2.60 -0.84 19.34
C ARG A 125 -3.85 -0.91 18.49
N ALA A 126 -4.02 -2.03 17.82
CA ALA A 126 -5.09 -2.28 16.88
C ALA A 126 -5.91 -3.48 17.35
N ILE A 127 -7.23 -3.34 17.37
CA ILE A 127 -8.15 -4.49 17.40
C ILE A 127 -8.70 -4.65 15.99
N THR A 128 -8.69 -5.87 15.46
CA THR A 128 -9.30 -6.16 14.15
C THR A 128 -10.56 -6.97 14.36
N ILE A 129 -11.68 -6.48 13.81
CA ILE A 129 -12.96 -7.17 13.88
C ILE A 129 -13.45 -7.44 12.48
N PHE A 130 -13.82 -8.70 12.23
CA PHE A 130 -14.37 -9.17 10.97
C PHE A 130 -15.87 -9.38 11.05
N CYS A 131 -16.61 -8.68 10.20
CA CYS A 131 -18.07 -8.76 10.17
C CYS A 131 -18.59 -9.02 8.75
N PRO A 132 -19.57 -9.93 8.58
CA PRO A 132 -20.21 -10.17 7.28
C PRO A 132 -21.45 -9.28 6.99
N SER A 133 -21.90 -8.43 7.92
CA SER A 133 -23.10 -7.58 7.72
C SER A 133 -22.85 -6.41 6.77
N ALA A 134 -23.86 -5.98 6.00
CA ALA A 134 -23.77 -4.78 5.15
C ALA A 134 -23.76 -3.45 5.94
N LYS A 135 -24.19 -3.47 7.21
CA LYS A 135 -24.28 -2.29 8.09
C LYS A 135 -23.64 -2.62 9.44
N LEU A 136 -22.82 -1.72 9.97
CA LEU A 136 -22.16 -1.91 11.26
C LEU A 136 -22.31 -0.67 12.13
N LEU A 137 -22.33 -0.89 13.44
CA LEU A 137 -22.23 0.14 14.45
C LEU A 137 -20.94 -0.08 15.24
N VAL A 138 -19.98 0.82 15.08
CA VAL A 138 -18.78 0.87 15.92
C VAL A 138 -19.08 1.82 17.07
N SER A 139 -18.98 1.35 18.31
CA SER A 139 -19.11 2.19 19.50
C SER A 139 -17.81 2.15 20.31
N VAL A 140 -17.47 3.31 20.88
CA VAL A 140 -16.25 3.49 21.68
C VAL A 140 -16.66 4.06 23.03
N ASN A 141 -16.33 3.34 24.10
CA ASN A 141 -16.55 3.75 25.48
C ASN A 141 -15.27 4.37 26.06
N PHE A 142 -15.20 5.70 26.06
CA PHE A 142 -14.04 6.44 26.57
C PHE A 142 -13.89 6.38 28.09
N SER A 143 -14.96 6.03 28.82
CA SER A 143 -14.87 5.81 30.26
C SER A 143 -14.03 4.56 30.58
N MET A 144 -14.13 3.51 29.76
CA MET A 144 -13.30 2.29 29.88
C MET A 144 -11.83 2.56 29.55
N LEU A 145 -11.55 3.53 28.68
CA LEU A 145 -10.19 3.98 28.39
C LEU A 145 -9.54 4.71 29.57
N GLY A 146 -10.31 5.13 30.58
CA GLY A 146 -9.81 5.84 31.76
C GLY A 146 -9.34 7.26 31.45
N ILE A 147 -9.89 7.89 30.42
CA ILE A 147 -9.56 9.27 30.04
C ILE A 147 -10.44 10.21 30.88
N PRO A 148 -9.85 11.05 31.75
CA PRO A 148 -10.62 11.96 32.59
C PRO A 148 -11.35 13.01 31.74
N ASP A 149 -12.57 13.39 32.17
CA ASP A 149 -13.41 14.34 31.42
C ASP A 149 -12.71 15.69 31.19
N ASN A 150 -11.89 16.13 32.14
CA ASN A 150 -11.16 17.41 32.08
C ASN A 150 -10.12 17.47 30.95
N ASP A 151 -9.54 16.32 30.55
CA ASP A 151 -8.51 16.27 29.51
C ASP A 151 -9.11 16.29 28.09
N ARG A 152 -10.43 16.15 27.96
CA ARG A 152 -11.11 16.06 26.66
C ARG A 152 -11.02 17.33 25.82
N ILE A 153 -11.01 18.50 26.47
CA ILE A 153 -11.03 19.80 25.81
C ILE A 153 -9.61 20.22 25.40
N GLY A 154 -8.63 19.98 26.29
CA GLY A 154 -7.26 20.46 26.10
C GLY A 154 -6.40 19.59 25.18
N ASN A 155 -6.75 18.31 25.00
CA ASN A 155 -5.95 17.39 24.18
C ASN A 155 -6.80 16.38 23.41
N THR A 156 -7.48 16.88 22.38
CA THR A 156 -8.31 16.07 21.47
C THR A 156 -7.52 14.92 20.84
N GLN A 157 -6.23 15.08 20.59
CA GLN A 157 -5.39 14.01 20.04
C GLN A 157 -5.27 12.82 20.98
N LYS A 158 -5.21 13.06 22.30
CA LYS A 158 -5.13 11.99 23.30
C LYS A 158 -6.47 11.31 23.56
N SER A 159 -7.56 12.05 23.38
CA SER A 159 -8.93 11.57 23.60
C SER A 159 -9.62 11.08 22.33
N THR A 160 -8.88 10.84 21.23
CA THR A 160 -9.44 10.38 19.97
C THR A 160 -9.04 8.93 19.67
N VAL A 161 -10.03 8.11 19.32
CA VAL A 161 -9.82 6.78 18.74
C VAL A 161 -9.95 6.89 17.23
N LEU A 162 -8.95 6.42 16.50
CA LEU A 162 -8.93 6.37 15.04
C LEU A 162 -9.52 5.05 14.59
N ILE A 163 -10.59 5.10 13.79
CA ILE A 163 -11.25 3.93 13.22
C ILE A 163 -10.95 3.84 11.72
N ALA A 164 -10.11 2.88 11.35
CA ALA A 164 -9.87 2.50 9.97
C ALA A 164 -10.87 1.40 9.57
N VAL A 165 -11.47 1.53 8.39
CA VAL A 165 -12.56 0.67 7.92
C VAL A 165 -12.20 0.15 6.54
N GLY A 166 -11.90 -1.15 6.44
CA GLY A 166 -11.59 -1.81 5.16
C GLY A 166 -12.57 -2.93 4.84
N LEU A 167 -12.46 -3.46 3.62
CA LEU A 167 -13.29 -4.57 3.09
C LEU A 167 -12.41 -5.79 2.74
N THR A 168 -11.41 -6.05 3.58
CA THR A 168 -10.40 -7.11 3.43
C THR A 168 -10.17 -7.81 4.76
N ASN A 169 -9.79 -9.08 4.70
CA ASN A 169 -9.44 -9.90 5.87
C ASN A 169 -8.01 -9.64 6.39
N ASP A 170 -7.25 -8.76 5.74
CA ASP A 170 -5.87 -8.46 6.09
C ASP A 170 -5.77 -7.10 6.78
N THR A 171 -5.47 -7.12 8.09
CA THR A 171 -5.30 -5.91 8.91
C THR A 171 -4.29 -4.93 8.31
N ARG A 172 -3.23 -5.43 7.65
CA ARG A 172 -2.20 -4.57 7.06
C ARG A 172 -2.74 -3.78 5.88
N ASP A 173 -3.57 -4.44 5.06
CA ASP A 173 -4.25 -3.81 3.94
C ASP A 173 -5.23 -2.74 4.46
N VAL A 174 -6.00 -3.02 5.54
CA VAL A 174 -6.87 -2.01 6.16
C VAL A 174 -6.09 -0.77 6.62
N ILE A 175 -5.03 -0.94 7.41
CA ILE A 175 -4.26 0.19 7.94
C ILE A 175 -3.57 0.99 6.83
N ARG A 176 -3.04 0.31 5.81
CA ARG A 176 -2.27 0.96 4.75
C ARG A 176 -3.14 1.67 3.73
N ASP A 177 -4.33 1.13 3.45
CA ASP A 177 -5.16 1.57 2.32
C ASP A 177 -6.36 2.41 2.72
N THR A 178 -6.69 2.52 3.99
CA THR A 178 -7.87 3.26 4.45
C THR A 178 -7.47 4.49 5.25
N LEU A 179 -8.22 5.58 5.06
CA LEU A 179 -8.07 6.77 5.87
C LEU A 179 -8.84 6.58 7.19
N PRO A 180 -8.19 6.71 8.35
CA PRO A 180 -8.86 6.54 9.63
C PRO A 180 -9.86 7.68 9.86
N THR A 181 -11.02 7.33 10.42
CA THR A 181 -11.99 8.31 10.92
C THR A 181 -11.74 8.55 12.42
N PRO A 182 -11.44 9.79 12.84
CA PRO A 182 -11.30 10.13 14.24
C PRO A 182 -12.67 10.14 14.94
N LEU A 183 -12.77 9.42 16.05
CA LEU A 183 -13.90 9.47 16.97
C LEU A 183 -13.45 10.09 18.29
N SER A 184 -14.13 11.16 18.70
CA SER A 184 -13.95 11.82 19.99
C SER A 184 -15.19 11.59 20.86
N PRO A 185 -15.08 11.69 22.20
CA PRO A 185 -16.21 11.49 23.11
C PRO A 185 -17.42 12.35 22.75
N GLY A 186 -18.62 11.77 22.76
CA GLY A 186 -19.88 12.43 22.41
C GLY A 186 -20.14 12.53 20.90
N LEU A 187 -19.21 12.10 20.04
CA LEU A 187 -19.39 12.13 18.59
C LEU A 187 -20.22 10.94 18.12
N HIS A 188 -21.37 11.21 17.52
CA HIS A 188 -22.26 10.21 16.94
C HIS A 188 -22.46 10.51 15.45
N VAL A 189 -21.85 9.69 14.60
CA VAL A 189 -21.80 9.93 13.15
C VAL A 189 -22.27 8.72 12.34
N LEU A 190 -22.93 9.01 11.23
CA LEU A 190 -23.29 8.09 10.17
C LEU A 190 -22.29 8.26 9.01
N GLY A 191 -21.54 7.19 8.72
CA GLY A 191 -20.61 7.08 7.62
C GLY A 191 -21.20 6.29 6.45
N ALA A 192 -21.02 6.80 5.23
CA ALA A 192 -21.25 6.05 4.00
C ALA A 192 -19.90 5.56 3.45
N VAL A 193 -19.80 4.26 3.20
CA VAL A 193 -18.57 3.61 2.71
C VAL A 193 -18.72 3.29 1.24
N ARG A 194 -17.90 3.92 0.40
CA ARG A 194 -17.75 3.56 -1.01
C ARG A 194 -16.81 2.37 -1.14
N GLN A 195 -17.16 1.43 -2.00
CA GLN A 195 -16.29 0.29 -2.33
C GLN A 195 -15.41 0.66 -3.52
N ARG A 196 -14.11 0.34 -3.43
CA ARG A 196 -13.20 0.37 -4.57
C ARG A 196 -12.41 -0.93 -4.64
N ILE A 197 -11.99 -1.31 -5.84
CA ILE A 197 -11.14 -2.47 -6.04
C ILE A 197 -9.69 -1.98 -5.99
N ARG A 198 -8.84 -2.64 -5.20
CA ARG A 198 -7.41 -2.40 -5.18
C ARG A 198 -6.66 -3.63 -5.66
N GLN A 199 -5.77 -3.44 -6.63
CA GLN A 199 -4.86 -4.46 -7.11
C GLN A 199 -3.44 -4.09 -6.67
N ARG A 200 -2.93 -4.82 -5.68
CA ARG A 200 -1.59 -4.63 -5.13
C ARG A 200 -0.60 -5.55 -5.80
N LEU A 201 0.53 -5.01 -6.21
CA LEU A 201 1.65 -5.83 -6.67
C LEU A 201 2.31 -6.50 -5.46
N ASN A 202 2.36 -7.82 -5.48
CA ASN A 202 3.16 -8.57 -4.53
C ASN A 202 4.62 -8.48 -4.98
N SER A 203 5.35 -7.53 -4.39
CA SER A 203 6.73 -7.24 -4.76
C SER A 203 7.69 -8.20 -4.04
N GLY A 204 7.94 -9.36 -4.64
CA GLY A 204 9.13 -10.15 -4.29
C GLY A 204 10.41 -9.38 -4.59
N SER A 205 11.53 -9.73 -3.96
CA SER A 205 12.84 -9.07 -4.17
C SER A 205 13.28 -9.04 -5.63
N LEU A 206 12.79 -9.96 -6.47
CA LEU A 206 13.09 -10.06 -7.90
C LEU A 206 12.03 -9.43 -8.82
N SER A 207 11.01 -8.78 -8.26
CA SER A 207 9.95 -8.14 -9.06
C SER A 207 10.47 -7.00 -9.95
N PHE A 208 11.63 -6.41 -9.65
CA PHE A 208 12.25 -5.37 -10.48
C PHE A 208 12.71 -5.89 -11.85
N LEU A 209 12.95 -7.21 -11.96
CA LEU A 209 13.28 -7.86 -13.22
C LEU A 209 12.08 -7.97 -14.17
N GLY A 210 10.84 -7.71 -13.73
CA GLY A 210 9.65 -7.74 -14.58
C GLY A 210 9.16 -9.13 -15.03
N LEU A 211 9.75 -10.24 -14.56
CA LEU A 211 9.38 -11.60 -14.99
C LEU A 211 8.38 -12.33 -14.09
N PHE A 212 8.18 -11.86 -12.85
CA PHE A 212 7.37 -12.57 -11.86
C PHE A 212 6.52 -11.60 -11.04
N THR A 213 5.69 -10.81 -11.73
CA THR A 213 4.72 -9.95 -11.05
C THR A 213 3.47 -10.77 -10.72
N SER A 214 3.27 -11.05 -9.44
CA SER A 214 1.96 -11.48 -8.96
C SER A 214 1.24 -10.27 -8.37
N SER A 215 -0.08 -10.22 -8.53
CA SER A 215 -0.91 -9.18 -7.94
C SER A 215 -2.02 -9.80 -7.12
N ARG A 216 -2.33 -9.18 -5.97
CA ARG A 216 -3.48 -9.51 -5.16
C ARG A 216 -4.55 -8.44 -5.39
N THR A 217 -5.74 -8.88 -5.77
CA THR A 217 -6.91 -8.00 -5.90
C THR A 217 -7.79 -8.16 -4.67
N PHE A 218 -8.18 -7.05 -4.05
CA PHE A 218 -9.06 -7.02 -2.88
C PHE A 218 -9.91 -5.75 -2.89
N VAL A 219 -10.94 -5.74 -2.05
CA VAL A 219 -11.86 -4.60 -1.93
C VAL A 219 -11.39 -3.70 -0.80
N VAL A 220 -11.40 -2.40 -1.04
CA VAL A 220 -11.16 -1.38 -0.03
C VAL A 220 -12.43 -0.58 0.17
N GLY A 221 -12.72 -0.24 1.42
CA GLY A 221 -13.78 0.68 1.78
C GLY A 221 -13.20 2.05 2.06
N ASP A 222 -13.75 3.10 1.45
CA ASP A 222 -13.42 4.48 1.79
C ASP A 222 -14.67 5.15 2.35
N ILE A 223 -14.55 5.79 3.52
CA ILE A 223 -15.65 6.61 4.07
C ILE A 223 -15.70 7.92 3.28
N VAL A 224 -16.72 8.08 2.44
CA VAL A 224 -16.87 9.22 1.52
C VAL A 224 -17.72 10.35 2.11
N SER A 225 -18.55 10.03 3.10
CA SER A 225 -19.40 11.00 3.77
C SER A 225 -19.53 10.65 5.24
N LEU A 226 -19.43 11.68 6.09
CA LEU A 226 -19.71 11.62 7.52
C LEU A 226 -20.76 12.68 7.84
N THR A 227 -21.88 12.25 8.38
CA THR A 227 -22.97 13.14 8.81
C THR A 227 -23.32 12.83 10.27
N PRO A 228 -23.84 13.80 11.05
CA PRO A 228 -24.35 13.48 12.39
C PRO A 228 -25.41 12.39 12.32
N ASP A 229 -25.35 11.39 13.19
CA ASP A 229 -26.30 10.28 13.13
C ASP A 229 -27.71 10.75 13.55
N PRO A 230 -28.71 10.74 12.65
CA PRO A 230 -30.06 11.20 12.97
C PRO A 230 -30.85 10.20 13.83
N SER A 231 -30.35 8.96 13.98
CA SER A 231 -31.12 7.88 14.59
C SER A 231 -31.23 8.02 16.11
N THR A 232 -32.45 8.07 16.63
CA THR A 232 -32.76 8.04 18.07
C THR A 232 -32.90 6.62 18.63
N SER A 233 -32.48 5.60 17.88
CA SER A 233 -32.61 4.20 18.28
C SER A 233 -31.87 3.92 19.60
N ALA A 234 -32.51 3.17 20.49
CA ALA A 234 -31.93 2.73 21.76
C ALA A 234 -30.69 1.83 21.58
N ILE A 235 -30.52 1.24 20.39
CA ILE A 235 -29.35 0.41 20.03
C ILE A 235 -28.08 1.27 19.94
N ILE A 236 -28.20 2.56 19.63
CA ILE A 236 -27.07 3.47 19.49
C ILE A 236 -26.82 4.10 20.86
N PRO A 237 -25.78 3.67 21.60
CA PRO A 237 -25.52 4.22 22.92
C PRO A 237 -25.11 5.68 22.77
N ARG A 238 -25.92 6.58 23.33
CA ARG A 238 -25.65 8.02 23.38
C ARG A 238 -25.26 8.38 24.81
N GLY A 239 -24.11 9.03 24.96
CA GLY A 239 -23.61 9.45 26.27
C GLY A 239 -22.35 10.30 26.12
N PRO A 240 -22.02 11.15 27.12
CA PRO A 240 -20.88 12.06 27.04
C PRO A 240 -19.54 11.32 26.94
N GLY A 241 -19.46 10.10 27.46
CA GLY A 241 -18.28 9.22 27.37
C GLY A 241 -18.35 8.18 26.24
N MET A 242 -19.33 8.28 25.33
CA MET A 242 -19.50 7.35 24.22
C MET A 242 -19.28 8.06 22.89
N ALA A 243 -18.67 7.40 21.92
CA ALA A 243 -18.78 7.79 20.51
C ALA A 243 -19.35 6.62 19.72
N SER A 244 -20.02 6.94 18.62
CA SER A 244 -20.51 5.91 17.70
C SER A 244 -20.29 6.31 16.25
N LEU A 245 -19.88 5.34 15.46
CA LEU A 245 -19.76 5.42 14.00
C LEU A 245 -20.63 4.32 13.40
N ARG A 246 -21.79 4.72 12.88
CA ARG A 246 -22.67 3.82 12.12
C ARG A 246 -22.24 3.85 10.66
N ILE A 247 -21.84 2.72 10.10
CA ILE A 247 -21.37 2.63 8.71
C ILE A 247 -22.28 1.73 7.89
N HIS A 248 -22.46 2.11 6.63
CA HIS A 248 -23.17 1.33 5.64
C HIS A 248 -22.44 1.42 4.31
N VAL A 249 -22.51 0.35 3.51
CA VAL A 249 -22.01 0.40 2.14
C VAL A 249 -22.93 1.28 1.29
N LEU A 250 -22.35 2.23 0.57
CA LEU A 250 -23.05 2.98 -0.45
C LEU A 250 -23.14 2.11 -1.71
N PHE A 251 -24.36 1.79 -2.13
CA PHE A 251 -24.58 1.07 -3.39
C PHE A 251 -24.58 2.09 -4.53
N GLU A 252 -23.42 2.33 -5.12
CA GLU A 252 -23.30 3.14 -6.32
C GLU A 252 -23.56 2.27 -7.55
N SER A 253 -24.53 2.64 -8.39
CA SER A 253 -24.77 1.99 -9.69
C SER A 253 -23.84 2.49 -10.79
N THR A 254 -22.89 3.36 -10.46
CA THR A 254 -21.92 3.97 -11.36
C THR A 254 -20.69 3.09 -11.55
N ASP A 255 -19.75 3.58 -12.37
CA ASP A 255 -18.50 2.88 -12.69
C ASP A 255 -17.70 2.54 -11.42
N TRP A 256 -17.22 1.29 -11.35
CA TRP A 256 -16.29 0.82 -10.35
C TRP A 256 -14.94 1.51 -10.50
N THR A 257 -14.40 1.95 -9.38
CA THR A 257 -13.04 2.51 -9.32
C THR A 257 -12.06 1.40 -8.97
N ILE A 258 -11.09 1.18 -9.85
CA ILE A 258 -10.03 0.17 -9.71
C ILE A 258 -8.70 0.91 -9.55
N SER A 259 -8.11 0.82 -8.36
CA SER A 259 -6.77 1.35 -8.08
C SER A 259 -5.75 0.22 -8.22
N GLN A 260 -4.96 0.26 -9.28
CA GLN A 260 -3.94 -0.74 -9.57
C GLN A 260 -2.56 -0.16 -9.30
N GLU A 261 -1.81 -0.84 -8.43
CA GLU A 261 -0.37 -0.66 -8.34
C GLU A 261 0.27 -1.28 -9.59
N TYR A 262 1.10 -0.51 -10.26
CA TYR A 262 1.75 -0.94 -11.50
C TYR A 262 3.22 -0.51 -11.49
N ARG A 263 4.00 -1.00 -12.45
CA ARG A 263 5.39 -0.57 -12.66
C ARG A 263 5.60 -0.22 -14.12
N GLU A 264 6.10 0.98 -14.37
CA GLU A 264 6.46 1.46 -15.70
C GLU A 264 7.86 1.03 -16.10
N LYS A 265 8.80 1.05 -15.14
CA LYS A 265 10.20 0.72 -15.36
C LYS A 265 10.51 -0.65 -14.80
N THR A 266 10.93 -1.52 -15.72
CA THR A 266 11.50 -2.82 -15.44
C THR A 266 12.82 -2.95 -16.20
N VAL A 267 13.66 -3.92 -15.84
CA VAL A 267 14.88 -4.19 -16.61
C VAL A 267 14.55 -4.44 -18.10
N TRP A 268 13.44 -5.12 -18.39
CA TRP A 268 12.96 -5.34 -19.76
C TRP A 268 12.54 -4.07 -20.47
N SER A 269 11.91 -3.12 -19.78
CA SER A 269 11.62 -1.82 -20.40
C SER A 269 12.92 -1.07 -20.71
N GLY A 270 13.95 -1.19 -19.86
CA GLY A 270 15.29 -0.64 -20.13
C GLY A 270 15.92 -1.22 -21.41
N PHE A 271 15.84 -2.55 -21.58
CA PHE A 271 16.24 -3.20 -22.84
C PHE A 271 15.43 -2.71 -24.03
N ALA A 272 14.11 -2.54 -23.88
CA ALA A 272 13.25 -2.01 -24.94
C ALA A 272 13.66 -0.58 -25.35
N THR A 273 14.01 0.29 -24.40
CA THR A 273 14.46 1.65 -24.65
C THR A 273 15.81 1.72 -25.39
N LEU A 274 16.70 0.74 -25.19
CA LEU A 274 18.02 0.67 -25.84
C LEU A 274 17.99 0.07 -27.26
N GLY A 275 16.82 0.01 -27.88
CA GLY A 275 16.61 -0.58 -29.21
C GLY A 275 16.14 -2.03 -29.19
N GLY A 276 15.82 -2.56 -28.00
CA GLY A 276 15.28 -3.90 -27.83
C GLY A 276 16.24 -4.87 -27.16
N PHE A 277 15.66 -5.96 -26.67
CA PHE A 277 16.42 -7.08 -26.12
C PHE A 277 17.36 -7.70 -27.16
N TRP A 278 16.90 -7.81 -28.41
CA TRP A 278 17.67 -8.42 -29.50
C TRP A 278 18.89 -7.61 -29.91
N THR A 279 18.78 -6.28 -29.99
CA THR A 279 19.92 -5.40 -30.30
C THR A 279 20.95 -5.44 -29.19
N SER A 280 20.50 -5.52 -27.94
CA SER A 280 21.38 -5.61 -26.77
C SER A 280 22.17 -6.92 -26.76
N ILE A 281 21.52 -8.07 -27.03
CA ILE A 281 22.20 -9.36 -27.20
C ILE A 281 23.18 -9.32 -28.37
N SER A 282 22.73 -8.81 -29.52
CA SER A 282 23.56 -8.73 -30.73
C SER A 282 24.79 -7.85 -30.51
N SER A 283 24.62 -6.74 -29.79
CA SER A 283 25.72 -5.84 -29.41
C SER A 283 26.70 -6.52 -28.46
N GLY A 284 26.21 -7.25 -27.45
CA GLY A 284 27.03 -8.04 -26.54
C GLY A 284 27.85 -9.10 -27.28
N PHE A 285 27.24 -9.84 -28.22
CA PHE A 285 27.97 -10.79 -29.06
C PHE A 285 28.98 -10.11 -29.98
N ALA A 286 28.60 -9.04 -30.67
CA ALA A 286 29.50 -8.29 -31.54
C ALA A 286 30.73 -7.76 -30.77
N PHE A 287 30.53 -7.30 -29.53
CA PHE A 287 31.61 -6.86 -28.65
C PHE A 287 32.53 -8.01 -28.25
N LEU A 288 31.98 -9.13 -27.76
CA LEU A 288 32.77 -10.30 -27.36
C LEU A 288 33.58 -10.87 -28.53
N PHE A 289 32.92 -11.12 -29.68
CA PHE A 289 33.58 -11.65 -30.86
C PHE A 289 34.59 -10.65 -31.45
N GLY A 290 34.23 -9.37 -31.52
CA GLY A 290 35.11 -8.30 -31.99
C GLY A 290 36.37 -8.16 -31.13
N ALA A 291 36.23 -8.21 -29.80
CA ALA A 291 37.36 -8.17 -28.88
C ALA A 291 38.28 -9.39 -29.04
N THR A 292 37.73 -10.60 -29.16
CA THR A 292 38.54 -11.80 -29.41
C THR A 292 39.26 -11.73 -30.76
N LEU A 293 38.62 -11.22 -31.82
CA LEU A 293 39.23 -11.05 -33.14
C LEU A 293 40.40 -10.06 -33.09
N LEU A 294 40.24 -8.93 -32.39
CA LEU A 294 41.32 -7.97 -32.17
C LEU A 294 42.48 -8.58 -31.38
N LEU A 295 42.19 -9.36 -30.34
CA LEU A 295 43.23 -10.01 -29.54
C LEU A 295 44.01 -11.05 -30.35
N VAL A 296 43.35 -11.84 -31.20
CA VAL A 296 44.01 -12.83 -32.06
C VAL A 296 44.85 -12.15 -33.15
N THR A 297 44.33 -11.10 -33.77
CA THR A 297 45.00 -10.40 -34.88
C THR A 297 46.19 -9.55 -34.41
N PHE A 298 46.07 -8.87 -33.27
CA PHE A 298 47.11 -7.96 -32.77
C PHE A 298 47.96 -8.56 -31.63
N GLY A 299 47.45 -9.52 -30.86
CA GLY A 299 48.17 -10.13 -29.74
C GLY A 299 49.30 -11.07 -30.16
N LYS A 300 49.30 -11.59 -31.39
CA LYS A 300 50.33 -12.52 -31.90
C LYS A 300 51.60 -11.82 -32.43
N GLY A 301 51.63 -10.49 -32.48
CA GLY A 301 52.76 -9.70 -33.00
C GLY A 301 53.79 -9.24 -31.96
N GLY A 302 53.57 -9.51 -30.66
CA GLY A 302 54.38 -8.93 -29.57
C GLY A 302 55.60 -9.75 -29.11
N ASN A 303 55.75 -11.02 -29.50
CA ASN A 303 56.88 -11.87 -29.09
C ASN A 303 57.85 -12.13 -30.25
N ARG A 304 58.42 -11.06 -30.81
CA ARG A 304 59.72 -11.10 -31.49
C ARG A 304 60.57 -9.95 -30.97
N ILE A 305 61.18 -10.18 -29.80
CA ILE A 305 62.51 -9.66 -29.47
C ILE A 305 63.39 -10.91 -29.36
#